data_AF-A0A9P9TH21-F1
#
_entry.id   AF-A0A9P9TH21-F1
#
_cell.length_a   1.000
_cell.length_b   1.000
_cell.length_c   1.000
_cell.angle_alpha   90.00
_cell.angle_beta   90.00
_cell.angle_gamma   90.00
#
_symmetry.space_group_name_H-M   'P 1'
#
loop_
_entity.id
_entity.type
_entity.pdbx_description
1 polymer ?
#
loop_
_entity_poly.entity_id
_entity_poly.type
_entity_poly.pdbx_seq_one_letter_code
_entity_poly.pdbx_strand_id
1 'polypeptide(L)'
;MASQLFRAAARAGARAQVAARGFQTSAALRADVVTAPVRKPVGAFRGGLFGFLVGATTSGAGMYYYVIDEYRISNQLLTEDIYALQSAVQRIEGYVRTLEEKVDSKKR
;
A
#
# COMPACT_ATOMS: atom_id res chain seq x y z
N MET A 1 25.02 22.81 -38.37
CA MET A 1 25.42 21.48 -38.86
C MET A 1 24.39 20.48 -38.36
N ALA A 2 23.41 20.16 -39.20
CA ALA A 2 23.42 18.96 -40.06
C ALA A 2 23.02 17.72 -39.22
N SER A 3 21.71 17.46 -39.09
CA SER A 3 20.90 16.64 -40.01
C SER A 3 20.98 15.15 -39.67
N GLN A 4 19.80 14.63 -39.31
CA GLN A 4 19.50 13.23 -39.12
C GLN A 4 20.01 12.40 -40.29
N LEU A 5 20.96 11.50 -40.06
CA LEU A 5 21.44 10.62 -41.11
C LEU A 5 21.89 9.27 -40.53
N PHE A 6 21.31 8.22 -41.12
CA PHE A 6 21.74 6.83 -41.10
C PHE A 6 21.27 5.92 -39.95
N ARG A 7 19.96 5.73 -39.96
CA ARG A 7 19.33 4.43 -39.66
C ARG A 7 19.61 3.47 -40.83
N ALA A 8 20.67 2.66 -40.74
CA ALA A 8 20.88 1.52 -41.65
C ALA A 8 21.86 0.50 -41.06
N ALA A 9 21.32 -0.52 -40.39
CA ALA A 9 22.00 -1.80 -40.18
C ALA A 9 20.90 -2.86 -40.12
N ALA A 10 20.58 -3.47 -41.26
CA ALA A 10 21.15 -4.73 -41.69
C ALA A 10 20.46 -5.93 -41.03
N ARG A 11 19.66 -6.63 -41.84
CA ARG A 11 19.67 -8.08 -42.08
C ARG A 11 18.35 -8.43 -42.76
N ALA A 12 18.35 -8.48 -44.09
CA ALA A 12 18.68 -9.72 -44.81
C ALA A 12 17.79 -10.87 -44.30
N GLY A 13 16.56 -10.87 -44.78
CA GLY A 13 15.61 -11.96 -44.65
C GLY A 13 14.82 -12.04 -45.94
N ALA A 14 15.52 -12.23 -47.06
CA ALA A 14 14.91 -12.59 -48.33
C ALA A 14 14.26 -13.97 -48.17
N ARG A 15 13.02 -13.99 -47.68
CA ARG A 15 12.15 -15.14 -47.91
C ARG A 15 11.75 -15.05 -49.38
N ALA A 16 12.44 -15.81 -50.21
CA ALA A 16 12.03 -16.08 -51.57
C ALA A 16 10.58 -16.61 -51.52
N GLN A 17 9.62 -15.74 -51.82
CA GLN A 17 8.25 -16.15 -52.05
C GLN A 17 8.25 -16.83 -53.42
N VAL A 18 8.47 -18.15 -53.44
CA VAL A 18 8.13 -18.95 -54.60
C VAL A 18 6.62 -18.91 -54.71
N ALA A 19 6.13 -17.99 -55.53
CA ALA A 19 4.72 -17.91 -55.89
C ALA A 19 4.36 -19.14 -56.72
N ALA A 20 3.92 -20.21 -56.04
CA ALA A 20 3.25 -21.31 -56.70
C ALA A 20 1.97 -20.77 -57.36
N ARG A 21 1.95 -20.74 -58.70
CA ARG A 21 0.80 -20.33 -59.49
C ARG A 21 -0.29 -21.40 -59.37
N GLY A 22 -1.19 -21.25 -58.42
CA GLY A 22 -2.45 -22.00 -58.36
C GLY A 22 -3.55 -21.24 -59.08
N PHE A 23 -4.12 -21.85 -60.13
CA PHE A 23 -5.40 -21.38 -60.69
C PHE A 23 -6.52 -21.80 -59.72
N GLN A 24 -7.13 -20.84 -59.04
CA GLN A 24 -8.35 -21.05 -58.28
C GLN A 24 -9.50 -20.29 -58.96
N THR A 25 -10.58 -20.99 -59.29
CA THR A 25 -11.77 -20.44 -59.96
C THR A 25 -12.93 -20.14 -59.00
N SER A 26 -12.73 -20.27 -57.69
CA SER A 26 -13.75 -19.94 -56.70
C SER A 26 -13.61 -18.50 -56.22
N ALA A 27 -14.65 -17.69 -56.39
CA ALA A 27 -14.75 -16.36 -55.82
C ALA A 27 -14.68 -16.44 -54.28
N ALA A 28 -13.72 -15.76 -53.66
CA ALA A 28 -13.68 -15.61 -52.22
C ALA A 28 -14.85 -14.72 -51.78
N LEU A 29 -15.90 -15.29 -51.21
CA LEU A 29 -16.95 -14.53 -50.53
C LEU A 29 -16.36 -13.92 -49.26
N ARG A 30 -15.82 -12.70 -49.38
CA ARG A 30 -15.56 -11.87 -48.21
C ARG A 30 -16.89 -11.32 -47.75
N ALA A 31 -17.43 -11.88 -46.67
CA ALA A 31 -18.51 -11.23 -45.94
C ALA A 31 -18.01 -9.85 -45.52
N ASP A 32 -18.74 -8.80 -45.87
CA ASP A 32 -18.52 -7.48 -45.31
C ASP A 32 -18.60 -7.61 -43.80
N VAL A 33 -17.46 -7.41 -43.12
CA VAL A 33 -17.42 -7.35 -41.67
C VAL A 33 -18.19 -6.10 -41.30
N VAL A 34 -19.45 -6.28 -40.89
CA VAL A 34 -20.23 -5.23 -40.21
C VAL A 34 -19.39 -4.82 -39.01
N THR A 35 -18.78 -3.65 -39.09
CA THR A 35 -17.93 -3.11 -38.03
C THR A 35 -18.81 -2.91 -36.81
N ALA A 36 -18.60 -3.75 -35.79
CA ALA A 36 -19.28 -3.61 -34.51
C ALA A 36 -19.05 -2.17 -34.00
N PRO A 37 -20.09 -1.50 -33.47
CA PRO A 37 -19.97 -0.12 -33.04
C PRO A 37 -18.86 0.01 -31.99
N VAL A 38 -17.86 0.84 -32.30
CA VAL A 38 -16.70 1.08 -31.44
C VAL A 38 -17.18 1.77 -30.15
N ARG A 39 -17.45 0.99 -29.11
CA ARG A 39 -17.76 1.52 -27.77
C ARG A 39 -16.49 2.14 -27.20
N LYS A 40 -16.52 3.45 -26.97
CA LYS A 40 -15.44 4.18 -26.30
C LYS A 40 -15.19 3.55 -24.92
N PRO A 41 -13.95 3.19 -24.55
CA PRO A 41 -13.64 2.52 -23.29
C PRO A 41 -13.71 3.51 -22.12
N VAL A 42 -14.90 3.99 -21.79
CA VAL A 42 -15.15 4.89 -20.65
C VAL A 42 -15.28 4.15 -19.33
N GLY A 43 -15.14 2.81 -19.33
CA GLY A 43 -15.33 1.96 -18.14
C GLY A 43 -14.15 1.94 -17.17
N ALA A 44 -12.91 1.95 -17.67
CA ALA A 44 -11.72 1.78 -16.84
C ALA A 44 -11.52 2.96 -15.86
N PHE A 45 -11.77 4.19 -16.30
CA PHE A 45 -11.66 5.38 -15.45
C PHE A 45 -12.82 5.52 -14.45
N ARG A 46 -14.03 5.09 -14.81
CA ARG A 46 -15.22 5.21 -13.95
C ARG A 46 -15.16 4.26 -12.75
N GLY A 47 -14.65 3.05 -12.94
CA GLY A 47 -14.46 2.08 -11.85
C GLY A 47 -13.14 2.26 -11.11
N GLY A 48 -12.05 2.54 -11.83
CA GLY A 48 -10.72 2.66 -11.25
C GLY A 48 -10.57 3.86 -10.33
N LEU A 49 -10.99 5.06 -10.76
CA LEU A 49 -10.88 6.26 -9.93
C LEU A 49 -11.85 6.21 -8.75
N PHE A 50 -13.08 5.76 -8.98
CA PHE A 50 -14.07 5.62 -7.90
C PHE A 50 -13.64 4.58 -6.86
N GLY A 51 -13.19 3.39 -7.30
CA GLY A 51 -12.66 2.36 -6.43
C GLY A 51 -11.39 2.80 -5.70
N PHE A 52 -10.51 3.56 -6.36
CA PHE A 52 -9.34 4.15 -5.72
C PHE A 52 -9.73 5.13 -4.61
N LEU A 53 -10.68 6.04 -4.86
CA LEU A 53 -11.13 7.00 -3.86
C LEU A 53 -11.81 6.30 -2.69
N VAL A 54 -12.72 5.36 -2.95
CA VAL A 54 -13.37 4.56 -1.91
C VAL A 54 -12.35 3.77 -1.10
N GLY A 55 -11.37 3.15 -1.75
CA GLY A 55 -10.28 2.42 -1.10
C GLY A 55 -9.39 3.32 -0.25
N ALA A 56 -8.97 4.47 -0.80
CA ALA A 56 -8.14 5.43 -0.09
C ALA A 56 -8.84 6.02 1.14
N THR A 57 -10.13 6.37 1.02
CA THR A 57 -10.94 6.85 2.15
C THR A 57 -11.12 5.76 3.21
N THR A 58 -11.39 4.51 2.80
CA THR A 58 -11.56 3.39 3.75
C THR A 58 -10.26 3.09 4.49
N SER A 59 -9.13 3.02 3.78
CA SER A 59 -7.82 2.82 4.39
C SER A 59 -7.43 3.98 5.32
N GLY A 60 -7.70 5.23 4.93
CA GLY A 60 -7.46 6.41 5.76
C GLY A 60 -8.33 6.43 7.01
N ALA A 61 -9.61 6.08 6.90
CA ALA A 61 -10.51 5.95 8.04
C ALA A 61 -10.05 4.83 9.00
N GLY A 62 -9.66 3.67 8.46
CA GLY A 62 -9.11 2.56 9.26
C GLY A 62 -7.86 2.98 10.05
N MET A 63 -6.93 3.68 9.40
CA MET A 63 -5.75 4.25 10.07
C MET A 63 -6.14 5.27 11.15
N TYR A 64 -7.09 6.17 10.86
CA TYR A 64 -7.54 7.19 11.81
C TYR A 64 -8.11 6.58 13.10
N TYR A 65 -8.98 5.57 12.98
CA TYR A 65 -9.53 4.88 14.15
C TYR A 65 -8.46 4.09 14.92
N TYR A 66 -7.57 3.39 14.22
CA TYR A 66 -6.48 2.64 14.85
C TYR A 66 -5.55 3.55 15.67
N VAL A 67 -5.14 4.68 15.10
CA VAL A 67 -4.25 5.63 15.78
C VAL A 67 -4.92 6.24 17.02
N ILE A 68 -6.21 6.54 16.96
CA ILE A 68 -6.95 7.06 18.12
C ILE A 68 -7.00 6.06 19.27
N ASP A 69 -7.17 4.77 18.99
CA ASP A 69 -7.18 3.73 20.01
C ASP A 69 -5.80 3.60 20.68
N GLU A 70 -4.72 3.64 19.89
CA GLU A 70 -3.33 3.63 20.41
C GLU A 70 -3.04 4.85 21.32
N TYR A 71 -3.58 6.03 20.96
CA TYR A 71 -3.50 7.24 21.79
C TYR A 71 -4.27 7.10 23.10
N ARG A 72 -5.42 6.43 23.11
CA ARG A 72 -6.22 6.19 24.32
C ARG A 72 -5.55 5.20 25.26
N ILE A 73 -4.97 4.13 24.71
CA ILE A 73 -4.24 3.10 25.47
C ILE A 73 -3.02 3.71 26.18
N SER A 74 -2.27 4.58 25.48
CA SER A 74 -1.10 5.25 26.08
C SER A 74 -1.48 6.22 27.21
N ASN A 75 -2.67 6.85 27.14
CA ASN A 75 -3.11 7.81 28.17
C ASN A 75 -3.63 7.11 29.45
N GLN A 76 -4.16 5.88 29.33
CA GLN A 76 -4.49 5.05 30.50
C GLN A 76 -3.24 4.59 31.25
N LEU A 77 -2.15 4.29 30.53
CA LEU A 77 -0.85 3.92 31.10
C LEU A 77 -0.24 5.03 31.99
N LEU A 78 -0.47 6.31 31.66
CA LEU A 78 -0.03 7.44 32.49
C LEU A 78 -0.79 7.56 33.82
N THR A 79 -2.03 7.07 33.90
CA THR A 79 -2.82 7.14 35.14
C THR A 79 -2.48 5.99 36.08
N GLU A 80 -2.19 4.80 35.53
CA GLU A 80 -1.76 3.63 36.30
C GLU A 80 -0.39 3.83 36.96
N ASP A 81 0.56 4.48 36.25
CA ASP A 81 1.90 4.75 36.77
C ASP A 81 1.90 5.71 37.97
N ILE A 82 1.01 6.70 38.00
CA ILE A 82 0.87 7.63 39.14
C ILE A 82 0.46 6.87 40.42
N TYR A 83 -0.50 5.94 40.31
CA TYR A 83 -0.91 5.13 41.47
C TYR A 83 0.17 4.14 41.89
N ALA A 84 0.91 3.57 40.92
CA ALA A 84 2.05 2.70 41.21
C ALA A 84 3.15 3.45 41.97
N LEU A 85 3.50 4.66 41.54
CA LEU A 85 4.53 5.49 42.18
C LEU A 85 4.13 5.90 43.61
N GLN A 86 2.86 6.27 43.83
CA GLN A 86 2.37 6.62 45.17
C GLN A 86 2.48 5.43 46.14
N SER A 87 2.16 4.21 45.68
CA SER A 87 2.31 3.01 46.50
C SER A 87 3.78 2.68 46.82
N ALA A 88 4.70 2.96 45.89
CA ALA A 88 6.12 2.74 46.07
C ALA A 88 6.71 3.71 47.12
N VAL A 89 6.32 4.99 47.07
CA VAL A 89 6.76 6.00 48.05
C VAL A 89 6.30 5.63 49.47
N GLN A 90 5.03 5.26 49.64
CA GLN A 90 4.50 4.84 50.95
C GLN A 90 5.23 3.62 51.53
N ARG A 91 5.59 2.65 50.68
CA ARG A 91 6.37 1.49 51.11
C ARG A 91 7.80 1.85 51.52
N ILE A 92 8.46 2.75 50.78
CA ILE A 92 9.81 3.21 51.09
C ILE A 92 9.82 4.00 52.40
N GLU A 93 8.88 4.92 52.60
CA GLU A 93 8.75 5.66 53.87
C GLU A 93 8.54 4.70 55.06
N GLY A 94 7.72 3.66 54.88
CA GLY A 94 7.55 2.60 55.87
C GLY A 94 8.86 1.86 56.16
N TYR A 95 9.60 1.45 55.13
CA TYR A 95 10.90 0.80 55.31
C TYR A 95 11.92 1.70 56.02
N VAL A 96 12.00 2.97 55.65
CA VAL A 96 12.90 3.94 56.30
C VAL A 96 12.55 4.10 57.78
N ARG A 97 11.28 4.29 58.13
CA ARG A 97 10.85 4.37 59.55
C ARG A 97 11.20 3.11 60.33
N THR A 98 10.95 1.93 59.76
CA THR A 98 11.31 0.67 60.45
C THR A 98 12.82 0.49 60.59
N LEU A 99 13.61 1.02 59.66
CA LEU A 99 15.07 1.03 59.75
C LEU A 99 15.57 2.01 60.81
N GLU A 100 14.99 3.21 60.87
CA GLU A 100 15.28 4.22 61.90
C GLU A 100 14.99 3.67 63.31
N GLU A 101 13.80 3.07 63.52
CA GLU A 101 13.44 2.44 64.79
C GLU A 101 14.41 1.31 65.18
N LYS A 102 14.79 0.45 64.22
CA LYS A 102 15.74 -0.64 64.48
C LYS A 102 17.14 -0.12 64.81
N VAL A 103 17.61 0.93 64.13
CA VAL A 103 18.91 1.54 64.41
C VAL A 103 18.91 2.20 65.80
N ASP A 104 17.87 2.95 66.14
CA ASP A 104 17.74 3.60 67.44
C ASP A 104 17.62 2.59 68.58
N SER A 105 16.87 1.49 68.37
CA SER A 105 16.76 0.41 69.36
C SER A 105 18.08 -0.32 69.60
N LYS A 106 18.98 -0.37 68.62
CA LYS A 106 20.29 -1.01 68.70
C LYS A 106 21.39 -0.09 69.24
N LYS A 107 21.14 1.23 69.28
CA LYS A 107 22.06 2.25 69.78
C LYS A 107 21.85 2.54 71.28
N ARG A 108 20.70 2.15 71.83
CA ARG A 108 20.46 2.06 73.28
C ARG A 108 21.00 0.76 73.85
#